data_AF-A0A957TTT4-F1
#
_entry.id   AF-A0A957TTT4-F1
#
_cell.length_a   1.000
_cell.length_b   1.000
_cell.length_c   1.000
_cell.angle_alpha   90.00
_cell.angle_beta   90.00
_cell.angle_gamma   90.00
#
_symmetry.space_group_name_H-M   'P 1'
#
loop_
_entity.id
_entity.type
_entity.pdbx_description
1 polymer ?
#
loop_
_entity_poly.entity_id
_entity_poly.type
_entity_poly.pdbx_seq_one_letter_code
_entity_poly.pdbx_strand_id
1 'polypeptide(L)' 'MSLQEAERRIAECRDTQNLELDLGNLELTAIPTSVFELSHLQVLLLGYFNRHPNRNRIETLPESITQLTNLQRLDLSYN' A
#
# COMPACT_ATOMS: atom_id res chain seq x y z
N MET A 1 -10.75 7.43 -9.04
CA MET A 1 -10.12 6.43 -9.92
C MET A 1 -8.88 5.81 -9.28
N SER A 2 -8.05 6.56 -8.55
CA SER A 2 -6.91 6.07 -7.76
C SER A 2 -7.26 5.07 -6.65
N LEU A 3 -8.21 5.41 -5.79
CA LEU A 3 -8.63 4.54 -4.67
C LEU A 3 -9.23 3.21 -5.15
N GLN A 4 -10.01 3.24 -6.23
CA GLN A 4 -10.64 2.04 -6.79
C GLN A 4 -9.61 1.06 -7.34
N GLU A 5 -8.54 1.56 -7.98
CA GLU A 5 -7.44 0.71 -8.43
C GLU A 5 -6.65 0.14 -7.25
N ALA A 6 -6.45 0.91 -6.18
CA ALA A 6 -5.83 0.40 -4.95
C ALA A 6 -6.65 -0.74 -4.35
N GLU A 7 -7.97 -0.57 -4.20
CA GLU A 7 -8.87 -1.63 -3.72
C GLU A 7 -8.85 -2.86 -4.64
N ARG A 8 -8.76 -2.67 -5.96
CA ARG A 8 -8.65 -3.79 -6.91
C ARG A 8 -7.37 -4.60 -6.67
N ARG A 9 -6.22 -3.92 -6.50
CA ARG A 9 -4.93 -4.58 -6.22
C ARG A 9 -4.91 -5.26 -4.86
N ILE A 10 -5.54 -4.65 -3.85
CA ILE A 10 -5.69 -5.24 -2.51
C ILE A 10 -6.53 -6.51 -2.58
N ALA A 11 -7.66 -6.48 -3.28
CA ALA A 11 -8.50 -7.65 -3.48
C ALA A 11 -7.76 -8.77 -4.21
N GLU A 12 -7.03 -8.44 -5.28
CA GLU A 12 -6.20 -9.39 -6.01
C GLU A 12 -5.11 -10.01 -5.12
N CYS A 13 -4.43 -9.20 -4.30
CA CYS A 13 -3.44 -9.68 -3.34
C CYS A 13 -4.05 -10.59 -2.28
N ARG A 14 -5.26 -10.27 -1.80
CA ARG A 14 -6.02 -11.10 -0.86
C ARG A 14 -6.36 -12.46 -1.48
N ASP A 15 -6.84 -12.47 -2.71
CA ASP A 15 -7.32 -13.67 -3.39
C ASP A 15 -6.15 -14.58 -3.81
N THR A 16 -5.01 -13.99 -4.18
CA THR A 16 -3.79 -14.72 -4.55
C THR A 16 -2.89 -15.05 -3.35
N GLN A 17 -3.19 -14.50 -2.17
CA GLN A 17 -2.36 -14.55 -0.97
C GLN A 17 -0.89 -14.13 -1.22
N ASN A 18 -0.70 -13.13 -2.08
CA ASN A 18 0.64 -12.66 -2.40
C ASN A 18 1.28 -12.00 -1.17
N LEU A 19 2.59 -12.16 -1.03
CA LEU A 19 3.35 -11.61 0.10
C LEU A 19 3.76 -10.15 -0.14
N GLU A 20 3.64 -9.68 -1.38
CA GLU A 20 4.02 -8.35 -1.82
C GLU A 20 2.83 -7.63 -2.46
N LEU A 21 2.62 -6.38 -2.05
CA LEU A 21 1.58 -5.50 -2.56
C LEU A 21 2.18 -4.15 -2.98
N ASP A 22 2.00 -3.81 -4.26
CA ASP A 22 2.42 -2.54 -4.83
C ASP A 22 1.21 -1.61 -5.07
N LEU A 23 1.17 -0.54 -4.28
CA LEU A 23 0.22 0.56 -4.36
C LEU A 23 0.91 1.88 -4.77
N GLY A 24 2.13 1.83 -5.29
CA GLY A 24 2.87 3.00 -5.77
C GLY A 24 2.22 3.68 -6.99
N ASN A 25 2.46 4.99 -7.12
CA ASN A 25 2.00 5.82 -8.25
C ASN A 25 0.47 5.78 -8.47
N LEU A 26 -0.29 5.74 -7.36
CA LEU A 26 -1.75 5.75 -7.37
C LEU A 26 -2.33 7.08 -6.86
N GLU A 27 -1.53 8.15 -6.72
CA GLU A 27 -2.00 9.44 -6.18
C GLU A 27 -2.78 9.31 -4.85
N LEU A 28 -2.46 8.30 -4.04
CA LEU A 28 -3.13 8.03 -2.78
C LEU A 28 -2.76 9.11 -1.76
N THR A 29 -3.74 9.72 -1.11
CA THR A 29 -3.52 10.64 0.02
C THR A 29 -3.54 9.91 1.37
N ALA A 30 -4.05 8.68 1.41
CA ALA A 30 -4.10 7.81 2.57
C ALA A 30 -4.00 6.34 2.13
N ILE A 31 -3.54 5.49 3.05
CA ILE A 31 -3.52 4.03 2.84
C ILE A 31 -4.95 3.51 3.00
N PRO A 32 -5.50 2.75 2.02
CA PRO A 32 -6.84 2.17 2.14
C PRO A 32 -6.91 1.18 3.31
N THR A 33 -7.99 1.21 4.09
CA THR A 33 -8.11 0.38 5.30
C THR A 33 -8.06 -1.12 5.01
N SER A 34 -8.53 -1.54 3.83
CA SER A 34 -8.51 -2.92 3.36
C SER A 34 -7.09 -3.52 3.33
N VAL A 35 -6.04 -2.71 3.19
CA VAL A 35 -4.65 -3.17 3.28
C VAL A 35 -4.38 -3.84 4.63
N PHE A 36 -4.89 -3.25 5.72
CA PHE A 36 -4.55 -3.67 7.09
C PHE A 36 -5.12 -5.05 7.46
N GLU A 37 -6.09 -5.55 6.69
CA GLU A 37 -6.64 -6.91 6.83
C GLU A 37 -5.68 -7.99 6.27
N LEU A 38 -4.69 -7.59 5.45
CA LEU A 38 -3.71 -8.50 4.83
C LEU A 38 -2.60 -8.90 5.82
N SER A 39 -2.95 -9.60 6.90
CA SER A 39 -1.98 -10.02 7.93
C SER A 39 -0.84 -10.90 7.42
N HIS A 40 -0.97 -11.53 6.24
CA HIS A 40 0.08 -12.33 5.60
C HIS A 40 1.11 -11.51 4.82
N LEU A 41 0.84 -10.23 4.58
CA LEU A 41 1.69 -9.38 3.75
C LEU A 41 3.06 -9.16 4.40
N GLN A 42 4.12 -9.35 3.62
CA GLN A 42 5.50 -9.15 4.05
C GLN A 42 6.11 -7.87 3.46
N VAL A 43 5.65 -7.45 2.28
CA VAL A 43 6.17 -6.26 1.58
C VAL A 43 5.01 -5.37 1.15
N LEU A 44 5.03 -4.11 1.58
CA LEU A 44 4.10 -3.07 1.16
C LEU A 44 4.86 -1.93 0.51
N LEU A 45 4.63 -1.74 -0.79
CA LEU A 45 5.22 -0.66 -1.57
C LEU A 45 4.18 0.44 -1.79
N LEU A 46 4.39 1.60 -1.18
CA LEU A 46 3.59 2.81 -1.35
C LEU A 46 4.40 3.94 -1.98
N GLY A 47 5.71 3.77 -2.06
CA GLY A 47 6.63 4.71 -2.68
C GLY A 47 6.79 4.53 -4.18
N TYR A 48 7.60 5.39 -4.78
CA TYR A 48 8.01 5.29 -6.18
C TYR A 48 9.52 5.52 -6.31
N PHE A 49 10.14 5.13 -7.41
CA PHE A 49 11.62 5.26 -7.56
C PHE A 49 12.06 6.70 -7.86
N ASN A 50 11.14 7.60 -8.22
CA ASN A 50 11.43 9.00 -8.53
C ASN A 50 10.28 9.93 -8.10
N ARG A 51 10.50 11.25 -8.17
CA ARG A 51 9.44 12.25 -8.03
C ARG A 51 8.54 12.24 -9.26
N HIS A 52 7.62 11.28 -9.32
CA HIS A 52 6.57 11.26 -10.33
C HIS A 52 5.45 12.26 -9.96
N PRO A 53 4.86 13.01 -10.92
CA PRO A 53 3.74 13.91 -10.64
C PRO A 53 2.52 13.19 -10.04
N ASN A 54 2.37 11.91 -10.38
CA ASN A 54 1.26 11.05 -9.94
C ASN A 54 1.65 10.13 -8.76
N ARG A 55 2.71 10.48 -8.03
CA ARG A 55 3.11 9.77 -6.81
C ARG A 55 2.02 9.83 -5.75
N ASN A 56 2.04 8.85 -4.84
CA ASN A 56 1.24 8.92 -3.62
C ASN A 56 1.67 10.13 -2.78
N ARG A 57 0.76 10.64 -1.95
CA ARG A 57 0.92 11.82 -1.10
C ARG A 57 0.46 11.47 0.32
N ILE A 58 0.90 10.32 0.80
CA ILE A 58 0.53 9.81 2.11
C ILE A 58 1.36 10.56 3.15
N GLU A 59 0.71 11.44 3.90
CA GLU A 59 1.38 12.26 4.93
C GLU A 59 1.43 11.58 6.29
N THR A 60 0.51 10.65 6.54
CA THR A 60 0.37 9.99 7.85
C THR A 60 0.28 8.48 7.68
N LEU A 61 0.97 7.78 8.56
CA LEU A 61 0.87 6.34 8.71
C LEU A 61 -0.11 6.07 9.88
N PRO A 62 -1.28 5.48 9.64
CA PRO A 62 -2.24 5.20 10.71
C PRO A 62 -1.71 4.09 11.63
N GLU A 63 -2.14 4.10 12.89
CA GLU A 63 -1.80 3.05 13.87
C GLU A 63 -2.18 1.65 13.39
N SER A 64 -3.22 1.54 12.54
CA SER A 64 -3.64 0.30 11.89
C SER A 64 -2.54 -0.40 11.08
N ILE A 65 -1.44 0.29 10.73
CA ILE A 65 -0.27 -0.37 10.12
C ILE A 65 0.27 -1.52 10.98
N THR A 66 0.06 -1.47 12.31
CA THR A 66 0.45 -2.50 13.27
C THR A 66 -0.32 -3.82 13.08
N GLN A 67 -1.45 -3.82 12.35
CA GLN A 67 -2.20 -5.03 12.00
C GLN A 67 -1.49 -5.90 10.95
N LEU A 68 -0.54 -5.32 10.20
CA LEU A 68 0.31 -6.04 9.27
C LEU A 68 1.45 -6.75 10.02
N THR A 69 1.08 -7.74 10.84
CA THR A 69 1.98 -8.39 11.80
C THR A 69 3.15 -9.13 11.17
N ASN A 70 3.05 -9.52 9.90
CA ASN A 70 4.13 -10.16 9.15
C ASN A 70 4.92 -9.20 8.24
N LEU A 71 4.65 -7.89 8.31
CA LEU A 71 5.31 -6.91 7.44
C LEU A 71 6.80 -6.79 7.78
N GLN A 72 7.64 -7.06 6.80
CA GLN A 72 9.10 -6.98 6.88
C GLN A 72 9.64 -5.75 6.18
N ARG A 73 8.94 -5.28 5.13
CA ARG A 73 9.33 -4.10 4.35
C ARG A 73 8.14 -3.19 4.09
N LEU A 74 8.33 -1.93 4.44
CA LEU A 74 7.43 -0.82 4.10
C LEU A 74 8.22 0.22 3.31
N ASP A 75 7.85 0.45 2.04
CA ASP A 75 8.48 1.47 1.21
C ASP A 75 7.55 2.68 1.07
N LEU A 76 7.98 3.83 1.62
CA LEU A 76 7.28 5.11 1.54
C LEU A 76 8.05 6.15 0.70
N SER A 77 9.06 5.71 -0.06
CA SER A 77 9.95 6.62 -0.81
C SER A 77 9.18 7.50 -1.78
N TYR A 78 9.47 8.80 -1.81
CA TYR A 78 8.78 9.74 -2.71
C TYR A 78 7.24 9.75 -2.54
N ASN A 79 6.75 9.72 -1.30
CA ASN A 79 5.42 10.25 -0.96
C ASN A 79 5.49 11.78 -0.79
#